data_AF-A0A391P1M3-F1
#
_entry.id   AF-A0A391P1M3-F1
#
_cell.length_a   1.000
_cell.length_b   1.000
_cell.length_c   1.000
_cell.angle_alpha   90.00
_cell.angle_beta   90.00
_cell.angle_gamma   90.00
#
_symmetry.space_group_name_H-M   'P 1'
#
loop_
_entity.id
_entity.type
_entity.pdbx_description
1 polymer ?
#
loop_
_entity_poly.entity_id
_entity_poly.type
_entity_poly.pdbx_seq_one_letter_code
_entity_poly.pdbx_strand_id
1 'polypeptide(L)'
;MKKFNVFKVIQLALLILMTVFSVALLMQPAVKQFVFASTPATILFFVVWIILLASFIFLLIDFSLIASIKLNYHNLYGVAYSDPLSGIPNRFSCDTIIEKYHGQPLPENVGCVMIDFSNLPKINQLYDHATGNQVLKDFSEILSIAAVSVCFVGRNGGNKFLAIFEDCSPDKLQIFLDRIQDRVTQYNQAPGAIAIEYRTGIARNAEEHLEYITKLISTANARISDSSVPANSADTSVERG
;
A
#
# COMPACT_ATOMS: atom_id res chain seq x y z
N MET A 1 8.12 11.56 -12.59
CA MET A 1 7.59 12.65 -11.73
C MET A 1 8.66 13.59 -11.14
N LYS A 2 9.74 13.11 -10.50
CA LYS A 2 10.80 14.00 -9.93
C LYS A 2 11.39 15.00 -10.94
N LYS A 3 11.74 14.55 -12.15
CA LYS A 3 12.30 15.41 -13.22
C LYS A 3 11.34 16.53 -13.66
N PHE A 4 10.03 16.28 -13.66
CA PHE A 4 9.02 17.27 -14.05
C PHE A 4 8.85 18.37 -13.00
N ASN A 5 8.88 18.02 -11.71
CA ASN A 5 8.83 19.01 -10.63
C ASN A 5 10.07 19.90 -10.62
N VAL A 6 11.26 19.33 -10.87
CA VAL A 6 12.51 20.11 -10.98
C VAL A 6 12.44 21.10 -12.14
N PHE A 7 11.90 20.69 -13.30
CA PHE A 7 11.72 21.57 -14.44
C PHE A 7 10.80 22.77 -14.12
N LYS A 8 9.67 22.54 -13.45
CA LYS A 8 8.74 23.61 -13.05
C LYS A 8 9.35 24.58 -12.02
N VAL A 9 10.16 24.07 -11.10
CA VAL A 9 10.91 24.92 -10.14
C VAL A 9 11.94 25.79 -10.85
N ILE A 10 12.67 25.24 -11.83
CA ILE A 10 13.61 26.01 -12.66
C ILE A 10 12.85 27.07 -13.47
N GLN A 11 11.71 26.72 -14.07
CA GLN A 11 10.86 27.65 -14.81
C GLN A 11 10.38 28.82 -13.93
N LEU A 12 9.95 28.55 -12.69
CA LEU A 12 9.58 29.59 -11.73
C LEU A 12 10.77 30.50 -11.38
N ALA A 13 11.94 29.93 -11.13
CA ALA A 13 13.16 30.70 -10.82
C ALA A 13 13.55 31.63 -11.98
N LEU A 14 13.49 31.14 -13.23
CA LEU A 14 13.75 31.94 -14.43
C LEU A 14 12.73 33.07 -14.59
N LEU A 15 11.44 32.81 -14.33
CA LEU A 15 10.39 33.82 -14.39
C LEU A 15 10.62 34.94 -13.36
N ILE A 16 10.97 34.57 -12.12
CA ILE A 16 11.31 35.54 -11.07
C ILE A 16 12.52 36.37 -11.50
N LEU A 17 13.57 35.73 -12.00
CA LEU A 17 14.79 36.42 -12.44
C LEU A 17 14.52 37.41 -13.60
N MET A 18 13.75 36.99 -14.61
CA MET A 18 13.33 37.86 -15.72
C MET A 18 12.49 39.04 -15.23
N THR A 19 11.60 38.82 -14.27
CA THR A 19 10.75 39.88 -13.69
C THR A 19 11.59 40.88 -12.89
N VAL A 20 12.50 40.40 -12.04
CA VAL A 20 13.43 41.26 -11.28
C VAL A 20 14.34 42.04 -12.22
N PHE A 21 14.87 41.40 -13.26
CA PHE A 21 15.70 42.07 -14.27
C PHE A 21 14.91 43.16 -15.01
N SER A 22 13.67 42.88 -15.43
CA SER A 22 12.80 43.88 -16.07
C SER A 22 12.54 45.08 -15.16
N VAL A 23 12.25 44.84 -13.87
CA VAL A 23 12.07 45.91 -12.88
C VAL A 23 13.36 46.71 -12.67
N ALA A 24 14.51 46.04 -12.58
CA ALA A 24 15.81 46.70 -12.41
C ALA A 24 16.16 47.61 -13.60
N LEU A 25 15.84 47.19 -14.83
CA LEU A 25 15.99 48.03 -16.02
C LEU A 25 15.14 49.30 -15.94
N LEU A 26 13.89 49.21 -15.45
CA LEU A 26 13.02 50.38 -15.27
C LEU A 26 13.48 51.35 -14.18
N MET A 27 14.31 50.92 -13.23
CA MET A 27 14.89 51.80 -12.22
C MET A 27 15.93 52.74 -12.81
N GLN A 28 16.47 52.45 -14.00
CA GLN A 28 17.41 53.33 -14.69
C GLN A 28 16.65 54.47 -15.39
N PRO A 29 16.90 55.76 -15.03
CA PRO A 29 16.13 56.89 -15.56
C PRO A 29 16.17 57.00 -17.09
N ALA A 30 17.33 56.72 -17.69
CA ALA A 30 17.52 56.75 -19.14
C ALA A 30 16.64 55.70 -19.85
N VAL A 31 16.57 54.48 -19.30
CA VAL A 31 15.75 53.39 -19.85
C VAL A 31 14.27 53.73 -19.70
N LYS A 32 13.86 54.19 -18.52
CA LYS A 32 12.47 54.61 -18.26
C LYS A 32 12.03 55.71 -19.23
N GLN A 33 12.85 56.75 -19.40
CA GLN A 33 12.56 57.84 -20.33
C GLN A 33 12.46 57.35 -21.77
N PHE A 34 13.35 56.47 -22.22
CA PHE A 34 13.31 55.89 -23.56
C PHE A 34 12.04 55.07 -23.81
N VAL A 35 11.67 54.20 -22.87
CA VAL A 35 10.49 53.34 -22.99
C VAL A 35 9.21 54.16 -23.12
N PHE A 36 9.06 55.23 -22.32
CA PHE A 36 7.84 56.05 -22.31
C PHE A 36 7.84 57.21 -23.31
N ALA A 37 8.97 57.55 -23.93
CA ALA A 37 9.04 58.55 -25.00
C ALA A 37 8.66 58.00 -26.38
N SER A 38 8.74 56.67 -26.55
CA SER A 38 8.53 55.99 -27.84
C SER A 38 7.32 55.06 -27.77
N THR A 39 6.29 55.34 -28.59
CA THR A 39 5.07 54.50 -28.64
C THR A 39 5.36 53.02 -28.93
N PRO A 40 6.25 52.66 -29.90
CA PRO A 40 6.64 51.27 -30.10
C PRO A 40 7.29 50.61 -28.87
N ALA A 41 8.15 51.35 -28.15
CA ALA A 41 8.83 50.81 -26.97
C ALA A 41 7.85 50.60 -25.80
N THR A 42 6.89 51.50 -25.61
CA THR A 42 5.80 51.36 -24.64
C THR A 42 4.93 50.14 -24.94
N ILE A 43 4.57 49.91 -26.22
CA ILE A 43 3.79 48.73 -26.62
C ILE A 43 4.56 47.45 -26.30
N LEU A 44 5.84 47.37 -26.70
CA LEU A 44 6.68 46.20 -26.44
C LEU A 44 6.80 45.91 -24.93
N PHE A 45 6.94 46.96 -24.12
CA PHE A 45 6.98 46.84 -22.67
C PHE A 45 5.72 46.17 -22.10
N PHE A 46 4.53 46.66 -22.46
CA PHE A 46 3.28 46.05 -21.99
C PHE A 46 3.10 44.62 -22.50
N VAL A 47 3.51 44.33 -23.74
CA VAL A 47 3.49 42.97 -24.29
C VAL A 47 4.36 42.02 -23.45
N VAL A 48 5.59 42.43 -23.09
CA VAL A 48 6.47 41.62 -22.25
C VAL A 48 5.83 41.35 -20.88
N TRP A 49 5.24 42.37 -20.25
CA TRP A 49 4.59 42.21 -18.94
C TRP A 49 3.33 41.33 -19.01
N ILE A 50 2.55 41.43 -20.09
CA ILE A 50 1.40 40.53 -20.32
C ILE A 50 1.87 39.08 -20.49
N ILE A 51 2.95 38.85 -21.23
CA ILE A 51 3.53 37.50 -21.42
C ILE A 51 4.06 36.95 -20.09
N LEU A 52 4.74 37.75 -19.28
CA LEU A 52 5.23 37.35 -17.95
C LEU A 52 4.06 37.00 -17.02
N LEU A 53 3.01 37.82 -17.00
CA LEU A 53 1.81 37.57 -16.20
C LEU A 53 1.08 36.30 -16.65
N ALA A 54 0.87 36.13 -17.95
CA ALA A 54 0.26 34.92 -18.50
C ALA A 54 1.07 33.68 -18.14
N SER A 55 2.39 33.74 -18.28
CA SER A 55 3.31 32.65 -17.90
C SER A 55 3.22 32.30 -16.42
N PHE A 56 3.06 33.30 -15.55
CA PHE A 56 2.84 33.10 -14.12
C PHE A 56 1.51 32.38 -13.84
N ILE A 57 0.41 32.81 -14.48
CA ILE A 57 -0.91 32.19 -14.33
C ILE A 57 -0.89 30.74 -14.78
N PHE A 58 -0.31 30.43 -15.95
CA PHE A 58 -0.16 29.05 -16.43
C PHE A 58 0.60 28.18 -15.43
N LEU A 59 1.67 28.71 -14.85
CA LEU A 59 2.45 27.99 -13.85
C LEU A 59 1.63 27.70 -12.58
N LEU A 60 0.81 28.65 -12.11
CA LEU A 60 -0.09 28.42 -10.97
C LEU A 60 -1.13 27.32 -11.26
N ILE A 61 -1.73 27.33 -12.45
CA ILE A 61 -2.68 26.31 -12.88
C ILE A 61 -1.99 24.93 -12.90
N ASP A 62 -0.80 24.84 -13.51
CA ASP A 62 -0.02 23.60 -13.55
C ASP A 62 0.29 23.07 -12.15
N PHE A 63 0.73 23.94 -11.23
CA PHE A 63 1.01 23.55 -9.85
C PHE A 63 -0.24 23.04 -9.12
N SER A 64 -1.38 23.70 -9.30
CA SER A 64 -2.67 23.29 -8.73
C SER A 64 -3.12 21.94 -9.29
N LEU A 65 -2.97 21.73 -10.60
CA LEU A 65 -3.30 20.48 -11.27
C LEU A 65 -2.42 19.33 -10.76
N ILE A 66 -1.10 19.53 -10.65
CA ILE A 66 -0.16 18.53 -10.12
C ILE A 66 -0.50 18.19 -8.66
N ALA A 67 -0.84 19.18 -7.84
CA ALA A 67 -1.22 18.95 -6.45
C ALA A 67 -2.52 18.13 -6.35
N SER A 68 -3.54 18.48 -7.13
CA SER A 68 -4.82 17.78 -7.19
C SER A 68 -4.65 16.34 -7.67
N ILE A 69 -3.83 16.15 -8.71
CA ILE A 69 -3.47 14.83 -9.23
C ILE A 69 -2.79 13.99 -8.15
N LYS A 70 -1.80 14.53 -7.42
CA LYS A 70 -1.13 13.81 -6.32
C LYS A 70 -2.08 13.40 -5.20
N LEU A 71 -3.02 14.28 -4.86
CA LEU A 71 -4.00 14.01 -3.80
C LEU A 71 -5.00 12.94 -4.23
N ASN A 72 -5.50 13.04 -5.47
CA ASN A 72 -6.37 12.03 -6.06
C ASN A 72 -5.65 10.69 -6.19
N TYR A 73 -4.38 10.69 -6.60
CA TYR A 73 -3.55 9.50 -6.56
C TYR A 73 -3.52 8.93 -5.15
N HIS A 74 -3.21 9.71 -4.11
CA HIS A 74 -3.11 9.19 -2.74
C HIS A 74 -4.42 8.57 -2.22
N ASN A 75 -5.56 9.19 -2.52
CA ASN A 75 -6.87 8.65 -2.16
C ASN A 75 -7.24 7.40 -2.97
N LEU A 76 -6.98 7.39 -4.28
CA LEU A 76 -7.12 6.19 -5.11
C LEU A 76 -6.22 5.08 -4.59
N TYR A 77 -4.99 5.40 -4.19
CA TYR A 77 -4.01 4.47 -3.65
C TYR A 77 -4.50 3.87 -2.33
N GLY A 78 -4.93 4.67 -1.34
CA GLY A 78 -5.41 4.14 -0.06
C GLY A 78 -6.59 3.18 -0.20
N VAL A 79 -7.56 3.50 -1.07
CA VAL A 79 -8.70 2.62 -1.38
C VAL A 79 -8.28 1.41 -2.22
N ALA A 80 -7.28 1.55 -3.10
CA ALA A 80 -6.76 0.46 -3.92
C ALA A 80 -5.84 -0.50 -3.17
N TYR A 81 -5.35 -0.16 -1.96
CA TYR A 81 -4.45 -1.01 -1.18
C TYR A 81 -5.15 -1.80 -0.08
N SER A 82 -6.32 -1.36 0.41
CA SER A 82 -7.11 -2.12 1.38
C SER A 82 -8.24 -2.91 0.71
N ASP A 83 -8.58 -4.06 1.26
CA ASP A 83 -9.72 -4.85 0.82
C ASP A 83 -10.98 -4.27 1.49
N PRO A 84 -11.97 -3.80 0.72
CA PRO A 84 -13.12 -3.07 1.27
C PRO A 84 -13.99 -3.93 2.19
N LEU A 85 -13.89 -5.25 2.06
CA LEU A 85 -14.64 -6.19 2.89
C LEU A 85 -13.92 -6.48 4.20
N SER A 86 -12.64 -6.81 4.17
CA SER A 86 -11.86 -7.23 5.34
C SER A 86 -11.11 -6.10 6.06
N GLY A 87 -10.92 -4.94 5.43
CA GLY A 87 -10.21 -3.78 6.00
C GLY A 87 -8.68 -3.89 6.03
N ILE A 88 -8.12 -5.07 5.77
CA ILE A 88 -6.66 -5.30 5.69
C ILE A 88 -6.13 -5.08 4.27
N PRO A 89 -4.81 -5.06 4.04
CA PRO A 89 -4.24 -4.96 2.69
C PRO A 89 -4.82 -5.99 1.72
N ASN A 90 -5.14 -5.60 0.49
CA ASN A 90 -5.72 -6.48 -0.53
C ASN A 90 -4.65 -7.14 -1.42
N ARG A 91 -5.11 -7.87 -2.46
CA ARG A 91 -4.23 -8.54 -3.42
C ARG A 91 -3.26 -7.58 -4.11
N PHE A 92 -3.68 -6.37 -4.44
CA PHE A 92 -2.80 -5.37 -5.06
C PHE A 92 -1.67 -4.95 -4.09
N SER A 93 -1.95 -4.84 -2.80
CA SER A 93 -0.91 -4.66 -1.78
C SER A 93 0.03 -5.85 -1.68
N CYS A 94 -0.50 -7.08 -1.73
CA CYS A 94 0.33 -8.28 -1.76
C CYS A 94 1.29 -8.25 -2.96
N ASP A 95 0.77 -7.95 -4.16
CA ASP A 95 1.56 -7.85 -5.39
C ASP A 95 2.65 -6.78 -5.26
N THR A 96 2.34 -5.63 -4.63
CA THR A 96 3.31 -4.55 -4.40
C THR A 96 4.47 -4.99 -3.49
N ILE A 97 4.21 -5.78 -2.44
CA ILE A 97 5.26 -6.33 -1.58
C ILE A 97 6.08 -7.38 -2.35
N ILE A 98 5.42 -8.20 -3.17
CA ILE A 98 6.07 -9.22 -4.01
C ILE A 98 7.00 -8.56 -5.03
N GLU A 99 6.59 -7.45 -5.65
CA GLU A 99 7.37 -6.69 -6.63
C GLU A 99 8.71 -6.19 -6.07
N LYS A 100 8.83 -5.95 -4.75
CA LYS A 100 10.10 -5.58 -4.09
C LYS A 100 11.22 -6.60 -4.33
N TYR A 101 10.86 -7.87 -4.54
CA TYR A 101 11.79 -8.97 -4.75
C TYR A 101 11.87 -9.43 -6.20
N HIS A 102 11.23 -8.71 -7.13
CA HIS A 102 11.23 -9.08 -8.54
C HIS A 102 12.60 -8.79 -9.19
N GLY A 103 13.17 -9.78 -9.87
CA GLY A 103 14.42 -9.65 -10.63
C GLY A 103 15.70 -9.62 -9.79
N GLN A 104 15.63 -10.00 -8.51
CA GLN A 104 16.78 -10.18 -7.63
C GLN A 104 16.69 -11.53 -6.90
N PRO A 105 17.82 -12.15 -6.53
CA PRO A 105 17.80 -13.33 -5.66
C PRO A 105 17.07 -13.03 -4.35
N LEU A 106 16.14 -13.90 -3.97
CA LEU A 106 15.38 -13.75 -2.73
C LEU A 106 16.32 -13.86 -1.52
N PRO A 107 16.30 -12.90 -0.57
CA PRO A 107 17.10 -13.00 0.65
C PRO A 107 16.74 -14.22 1.49
N GLU A 108 17.72 -14.83 2.16
CA GLU A 108 17.49 -16.03 2.99
C GLU A 108 16.55 -15.76 4.17
N ASN A 109 16.55 -14.55 4.71
CA ASN A 109 15.67 -14.20 5.81
C ASN A 109 14.22 -13.91 5.39
N VAL A 110 13.84 -14.06 4.11
CA VAL A 110 12.42 -13.91 3.73
C VAL A 110 11.62 -15.15 4.09
N GLY A 111 10.43 -14.96 4.67
CA GLY A 111 9.49 -16.03 4.98
C GLY A 111 8.08 -15.72 4.49
N CYS A 112 7.29 -16.77 4.28
CA CYS A 112 5.92 -16.69 3.78
C CYS A 112 5.03 -17.63 4.58
N VAL A 113 3.84 -17.14 4.94
CA VAL A 113 2.74 -17.95 5.48
C VAL A 113 1.51 -17.72 4.62
N MET A 114 1.01 -18.79 4.03
CA MET A 114 -0.29 -18.80 3.35
C MET A 114 -1.34 -19.29 4.35
N ILE A 115 -2.47 -18.59 4.42
CA ILE A 115 -3.55 -18.88 5.37
C ILE A 115 -4.86 -19.04 4.60
N ASP A 116 -5.60 -20.11 4.86
CA ASP A 116 -6.88 -20.43 4.23
C ASP A 116 -7.99 -20.48 5.29
N PHE A 117 -8.92 -19.52 5.24
CA PHE A 117 -10.10 -19.50 6.09
C PHE A 117 -11.07 -20.59 5.62
N SER A 118 -10.93 -21.77 6.21
CA SER A 118 -11.34 -23.04 5.60
C SER A 118 -12.83 -23.29 5.64
N ASN A 119 -13.51 -22.87 6.71
CA ASN A 119 -14.95 -23.08 6.87
C ASN A 119 -15.82 -21.89 6.39
N LEU A 120 -15.24 -20.83 5.81
CA LEU A 120 -15.99 -19.70 5.27
C LEU A 120 -17.05 -20.11 4.22
N PRO A 121 -16.78 -21.03 3.25
CA PRO A 121 -17.81 -21.49 2.32
C PRO A 121 -19.01 -22.16 3.03
N LYS A 122 -18.74 -22.92 4.10
CA LYS A 122 -19.78 -23.58 4.91
C LYS A 122 -20.60 -22.55 5.69
N ILE A 123 -19.96 -21.52 6.25
CA ILE A 123 -20.64 -20.41 6.94
C ILE A 123 -21.58 -19.69 5.97
N ASN A 124 -21.09 -19.35 4.76
CA ASN A 124 -21.91 -18.69 3.73
C ASN A 124 -23.13 -19.52 3.31
N GLN A 125 -22.99 -20.85 3.29
CA GLN A 125 -24.09 -21.75 2.95
C GLN A 125 -25.11 -21.92 4.09
N LEU A 126 -24.64 -21.96 5.34
CA LEU A 126 -25.49 -22.23 6.51
C LEU A 126 -26.27 -20.99 6.99
N TYR A 127 -25.66 -19.81 6.88
CA TYR A 127 -26.26 -18.56 7.35
C TYR A 127 -26.65 -17.68 6.16
N ASP A 128 -25.69 -16.94 5.62
CA ASP A 128 -25.77 -16.18 4.36
C ASP A 128 -24.40 -15.51 4.12
N HIS A 129 -24.26 -14.83 2.98
CA HIS A 129 -23.06 -14.07 2.66
C HIS A 129 -22.82 -12.87 3.60
N ALA A 130 -23.88 -12.26 4.16
CA ALA A 130 -23.71 -11.11 5.06
C ALA A 130 -23.04 -11.53 6.36
N THR A 131 -23.45 -12.67 6.91
CA THR A 131 -22.87 -13.30 8.09
C THR A 131 -21.45 -13.75 7.83
N GLY A 132 -21.19 -14.45 6.72
CA GLY A 132 -19.83 -14.86 6.36
C GLY A 132 -18.90 -13.67 6.13
N ASN A 133 -19.42 -12.57 5.57
CA ASN A 133 -18.69 -11.31 5.44
C ASN A 133 -18.33 -10.70 6.80
N GLN A 134 -19.19 -10.83 7.81
CA GLN A 134 -18.88 -10.37 9.17
C GLN A 134 -17.78 -11.22 9.81
N VAL A 135 -17.90 -12.55 9.78
CA VAL A 135 -16.86 -13.43 10.35
C VAL A 135 -15.52 -13.26 9.62
N LEU A 136 -15.56 -13.00 8.30
CA LEU A 136 -14.37 -12.67 7.53
C LEU A 136 -13.70 -11.38 8.01
N LYS A 137 -14.47 -10.33 8.36
CA LYS A 137 -13.92 -9.11 8.96
C LYS A 137 -13.24 -9.42 10.28
N ASP A 138 -13.91 -10.16 11.15
CA ASP A 138 -13.40 -10.52 12.47
C ASP A 138 -12.09 -11.34 12.35
N PHE A 139 -12.04 -12.31 11.44
CA PHE A 139 -10.82 -13.06 11.17
C PHE A 139 -9.69 -12.16 10.63
N SER A 140 -10.04 -11.21 9.76
CA SER A 140 -9.06 -10.30 9.16
C SER A 140 -8.48 -9.33 10.20
N GLU A 141 -9.29 -8.87 11.15
CA GLU A 141 -8.84 -8.08 12.29
C GLU A 141 -7.87 -8.88 13.17
N ILE A 142 -8.20 -10.15 13.47
CA ILE A 142 -7.31 -11.06 14.19
C ILE A 142 -5.94 -11.16 13.50
N LEU A 143 -5.93 -11.39 12.17
CA LEU A 143 -4.69 -11.48 11.39
C LEU A 143 -3.91 -10.17 11.40
N SER A 144 -4.59 -9.03 11.26
CA SER A 144 -3.99 -7.70 11.30
C SER A 144 -3.28 -7.44 12.63
N ILE A 145 -3.96 -7.73 13.75
CA ILE A 145 -3.40 -7.56 15.10
C ILE A 145 -2.22 -8.53 15.33
N ALA A 146 -2.32 -9.78 14.85
CA ALA A 146 -1.25 -10.76 14.98
C ALA A 146 0.03 -10.30 14.25
N ALA A 147 -0.13 -9.68 13.08
CA ALA A 147 0.96 -9.22 12.22
C ALA A 147 1.71 -7.98 12.75
N VAL A 148 1.13 -7.23 13.71
CA VAL A 148 1.73 -5.97 14.22
C VAL A 148 3.17 -6.18 14.70
N SER A 149 4.07 -5.41 14.10
CA SER A 149 5.53 -5.41 14.35
C SER A 149 6.24 -6.73 14.01
N VAL A 150 5.58 -7.63 13.29
CA VAL A 150 6.11 -8.96 12.96
C VAL A 150 6.24 -9.16 11.45
N CYS A 151 5.17 -8.94 10.69
CA CYS A 151 5.14 -9.20 9.25
C CYS A 151 4.12 -8.31 8.53
N PHE A 152 4.16 -8.34 7.20
CA PHE A 152 3.04 -7.89 6.38
C PHE A 152 1.97 -8.99 6.35
N VAL A 153 0.69 -8.62 6.34
CA VAL A 153 -0.43 -9.55 6.06
C VAL A 153 -1.45 -8.87 5.14
N GLY A 154 -1.96 -9.63 4.17
CA GLY A 154 -2.98 -9.15 3.25
C GLY A 154 -3.89 -10.26 2.73
N ARG A 155 -5.08 -9.89 2.26
CA ARG A 155 -6.04 -10.80 1.65
C ARG A 155 -5.68 -11.02 0.18
N ASN A 156 -5.25 -12.24 -0.15
CA ASN A 156 -4.86 -12.63 -1.50
C ASN A 156 -6.10 -12.87 -2.40
N GLY A 157 -7.24 -13.22 -1.81
CA GLY A 157 -8.53 -13.30 -2.51
C GLY A 157 -9.43 -14.39 -1.95
N GLY A 158 -10.75 -14.22 -2.07
CA GLY A 158 -11.72 -15.17 -1.53
C GLY A 158 -11.52 -15.38 -0.02
N ASN A 159 -11.19 -16.59 0.38
CA ASN A 159 -10.91 -17.00 1.76
C ASN A 159 -9.40 -17.12 2.07
N LYS A 160 -8.51 -16.67 1.17
CA LYS A 160 -7.06 -16.81 1.31
C LYS A 160 -6.35 -15.52 1.69
N PHE A 161 -5.38 -15.65 2.58
CA PHE A 161 -4.52 -14.59 3.07
C PHE A 161 -3.05 -14.96 2.90
N LEU A 162 -2.22 -13.94 2.78
CA LEU A 162 -0.78 -14.04 2.59
C LEU A 162 -0.10 -13.17 3.64
N ALA A 163 0.81 -13.77 4.39
CA ALA A 163 1.73 -13.04 5.26
C ALA A 163 3.16 -13.17 4.75
N ILE A 164 3.88 -12.05 4.66
CA ILE A 164 5.27 -11.97 4.19
C ILE A 164 6.13 -11.37 5.30
N PHE A 165 7.20 -12.09 5.64
CA PHE A 165 8.20 -11.71 6.61
C PHE A 165 9.45 -11.27 5.86
N GLU A 166 9.81 -9.98 5.94
CA GLU A 166 11.06 -9.48 5.34
C GLU A 166 12.30 -9.88 6.15
N ASP A 167 12.09 -10.27 7.40
CA ASP A 167 13.11 -10.78 8.32
C ASP A 167 12.50 -11.86 9.23
N CYS A 168 12.46 -13.08 8.70
CA CYS A 168 11.80 -14.27 9.22
C CYS A 168 12.76 -15.07 10.12
N SER A 169 12.82 -14.68 11.39
CA SER A 169 13.35 -15.55 12.43
C SER A 169 12.30 -16.61 12.83
N PRO A 170 12.73 -17.78 13.34
CA PRO A 170 11.82 -18.77 13.92
C PRO A 170 10.92 -18.14 15.00
N ASP A 171 11.48 -17.28 15.85
CA ASP A 171 10.74 -16.61 16.93
C ASP A 171 9.64 -15.70 16.40
N LYS A 172 9.92 -14.86 15.39
CA LYS A 172 8.92 -13.97 14.79
C LYS A 172 7.79 -14.76 14.14
N LEU A 173 8.13 -15.83 13.44
CA LEU A 173 7.15 -16.71 12.83
C LEU A 173 6.27 -17.36 13.91
N GLN A 174 6.87 -17.90 14.97
CA GLN A 174 6.13 -18.54 16.05
C GLN A 174 5.22 -17.53 16.78
N ILE A 175 5.72 -16.33 17.09
CA ILE A 175 4.93 -15.24 17.69
C ILE A 175 3.69 -14.93 16.83
N PHE A 176 3.84 -14.87 15.50
CA PHE A 176 2.70 -14.63 14.61
C PHE A 176 1.68 -15.76 14.68
N LEU A 177 2.12 -17.02 14.59
CA LEU A 177 1.25 -18.19 14.62
C LEU A 177 0.51 -18.32 15.96
N ASP A 178 1.21 -18.15 17.08
CA ASP A 178 0.64 -18.19 18.43
C ASP A 178 -0.40 -17.08 18.60
N ARG A 179 -0.09 -15.84 18.15
CA ARG A 179 -1.04 -14.73 18.24
C ARG A 179 -2.33 -14.97 17.46
N ILE A 180 -2.25 -15.64 16.31
CA ILE A 180 -3.45 -16.03 15.55
C ILE A 180 -4.20 -17.09 16.33
N GLN A 181 -3.50 -18.14 16.77
CA GLN A 181 -4.09 -19.27 17.47
C GLN A 181 -4.84 -18.81 18.73
N ASP A 182 -4.18 -18.05 19.60
CA ASP A 182 -4.77 -17.53 20.84
C ASP A 182 -6.03 -16.71 20.59
N ARG A 183 -5.98 -15.81 19.60
CA ARG A 183 -7.10 -14.91 19.27
C ARG A 183 -8.26 -15.64 18.63
N VAL A 184 -7.98 -16.60 17.75
CA VAL A 184 -9.03 -17.44 17.15
C VAL A 184 -9.66 -18.33 18.22
N THR A 185 -8.88 -18.92 19.13
CA THR A 185 -9.41 -19.68 20.27
C THR A 185 -10.32 -18.79 21.13
N GLN A 186 -9.86 -17.59 21.49
CA GLN A 186 -10.63 -16.64 22.28
C GLN A 186 -11.93 -16.22 21.58
N TYR A 187 -11.87 -15.92 20.28
CA TYR A 187 -13.04 -15.58 19.47
C TYR A 187 -14.04 -16.75 19.43
N ASN A 188 -13.56 -17.98 19.21
CA ASN A 188 -14.39 -19.18 19.13
C ASN A 188 -15.06 -19.57 20.47
N GLN A 189 -14.49 -19.15 21.60
CA GLN A 189 -15.06 -19.36 22.93
C GLN A 189 -16.15 -18.32 23.30
N ALA A 190 -16.29 -17.24 22.53
CA ALA A 190 -17.27 -16.21 22.83
C ALA A 190 -18.71 -16.71 22.60
N PRO A 191 -19.66 -16.40 23.52
CA PRO A 191 -21.05 -16.84 23.38
C PRO A 191 -21.68 -16.35 22.07
N GLY A 192 -22.20 -17.28 21.27
CA GLY A 192 -22.85 -16.96 19.99
C GLY A 192 -21.88 -16.69 18.83
N ALA A 193 -20.56 -16.86 19.03
CA ALA A 193 -19.59 -16.75 17.94
C ALA A 193 -19.73 -17.90 16.95
N ILE A 194 -19.60 -17.59 15.66
CA ILE A 194 -19.50 -18.59 14.60
C ILE A 194 -18.03 -18.98 14.50
N ALA A 195 -17.70 -20.23 14.85
CA ALA A 195 -16.32 -20.68 14.94
C ALA A 195 -15.55 -20.45 13.63
N ILE A 196 -14.36 -19.86 13.75
CA ILE A 196 -13.38 -19.72 12.68
C ILE A 196 -12.51 -20.98 12.65
N GLU A 197 -12.39 -21.59 11.48
CA GLU A 197 -11.43 -22.68 11.22
C GLU A 197 -10.49 -22.25 10.10
N TYR A 198 -9.18 -22.39 10.30
CA TYR A 198 -8.19 -22.01 9.30
C TYR A 198 -7.08 -23.05 9.19
N ARG A 199 -6.42 -23.03 8.02
CA ARG A 199 -5.22 -23.82 7.73
C ARG A 199 -4.09 -22.90 7.32
N THR A 200 -2.87 -23.31 7.62
CA THR A 200 -1.66 -22.53 7.32
C THR A 200 -0.62 -23.38 6.62
N GLY A 201 0.01 -22.84 5.58
CA GLY A 201 1.20 -23.40 4.98
C GLY A 201 2.34 -22.40 5.05
N ILE A 202 3.51 -22.87 5.47
CA ILE A 202 4.66 -22.02 5.83
C ILE A 202 5.82 -22.36 4.91
N ALA A 203 6.56 -21.37 4.42
CA ALA A 203 7.84 -21.58 3.75
C ALA A 203 8.84 -20.49 4.14
N ARG A 204 10.06 -20.89 4.50
CA ARG A 204 11.13 -19.98 4.92
C ARG A 204 12.31 -20.09 3.98
N ASN A 205 12.75 -18.99 3.40
CA ASN A 205 13.81 -19.05 2.40
C ASN A 205 15.16 -19.50 2.97
N ALA A 206 15.35 -19.36 4.28
CA ALA A 206 16.50 -19.89 5.01
C ALA A 206 16.61 -21.43 4.97
N GLU A 207 15.50 -22.11 4.67
CA GLU A 207 15.41 -23.58 4.54
C GLU A 207 15.27 -24.01 3.08
N GLU A 208 14.53 -23.23 2.28
CA GLU A 208 14.21 -23.58 0.89
C GLU A 208 15.29 -23.13 -0.12
N HIS A 209 16.07 -22.09 0.19
CA HIS A 209 17.07 -21.47 -0.69
C HIS A 209 16.55 -21.19 -2.13
N LEU A 210 15.34 -20.64 -2.22
CA LEU A 210 14.69 -20.35 -3.50
C LEU A 210 15.15 -19.01 -4.07
N GLU A 211 15.24 -18.96 -5.39
CA GLU A 211 15.67 -17.76 -6.12
C GLU A 211 14.57 -16.68 -6.18
N TYR A 212 13.30 -17.08 -6.23
CA TYR A 212 12.17 -16.18 -6.47
C TYR A 212 11.09 -16.28 -5.39
N ILE A 213 10.58 -15.13 -4.95
CA ILE A 213 9.48 -15.05 -3.97
C ILE A 213 8.23 -15.81 -4.43
N THR A 214 7.95 -15.85 -5.72
CA THR A 214 6.80 -16.57 -6.29
C THR A 214 6.90 -18.08 -6.04
N LYS A 215 8.11 -18.65 -6.10
CA LYS A 215 8.35 -20.06 -5.73
C LYS A 215 8.11 -20.27 -4.24
N LEU A 216 8.60 -19.37 -3.38
CA LEU A 216 8.39 -19.45 -1.94
C LEU A 216 6.90 -19.43 -1.57
N ILE A 217 6.12 -18.52 -2.18
CA ILE A 217 4.67 -18.44 -2.00
C ILE A 217 3.98 -19.71 -2.50
N SER A 218 4.41 -20.25 -3.64
CA SER A 218 3.84 -21.49 -4.18
C SER A 218 4.10 -22.69 -3.26
N THR A 219 5.29 -22.79 -2.66
CA THR A 219 5.66 -23.80 -1.67
C THR A 219 4.80 -23.67 -0.42
N ALA A 220 4.62 -22.46 0.10
CA ALA A 220 3.76 -22.20 1.25
C ALA A 220 2.29 -22.58 0.94
N ASN A 221 1.76 -22.24 -0.24
CA ASN A 221 0.40 -22.59 -0.62
C ASN A 221 0.20 -24.11 -0.79
N ALA A 222 1.19 -24.84 -1.30
CA ALA A 222 1.13 -26.29 -1.42
C ALA A 222 0.96 -26.96 -0.04
N ARG A 223 1.68 -26.46 0.97
CA ARG A 223 1.64 -26.98 2.35
C ARG A 223 0.29 -26.82 3.06
N ILE A 224 -0.58 -25.91 2.62
CA ILE A 224 -1.96 -25.81 3.15
C ILE A 224 -2.75 -27.11 2.87
N SER A 225 -2.54 -27.70 1.69
CA SER A 225 -3.24 -28.92 1.29
C SER A 225 -2.76 -30.13 2.07
N ASP A 226 -1.47 -30.14 2.43
CA ASP A 226 -0.84 -31.23 3.18
C ASP A 226 -1.14 -31.15 4.69
N SER A 227 -1.44 -29.96 5.21
CA SER A 227 -1.97 -29.76 6.57
C SER A 227 -3.45 -30.17 6.63
N SER A 228 -3.70 -31.47 6.71
CA SER A 228 -5.06 -32.05 6.81
C SER A 228 -5.75 -31.80 8.16
N VAL A 229 -5.07 -31.14 9.10
CA VAL A 229 -5.56 -30.81 10.44
C VAL A 229 -5.75 -29.29 10.57
N PRO A 230 -6.95 -28.79 10.94
CA PRO A 230 -7.14 -27.37 11.26
C PRO A 230 -6.18 -26.95 12.36
N ALA A 231 -5.48 -25.82 12.18
CA ALA A 231 -4.45 -25.36 13.11
C ALA A 231 -4.95 -25.18 14.55
N ASN A 232 -6.27 -24.99 14.72
CA ASN A 232 -6.94 -24.75 15.99
C ASN A 232 -7.76 -25.92 16.54
N SER A 233 -7.61 -27.13 15.99
CA SER A 233 -8.41 -28.31 16.39
C SER A 233 -7.87 -29.08 17.61
N ALA A 234 -6.79 -28.60 18.23
CA ALA A 234 -6.14 -29.30 19.34
C ALA A 234 -6.52 -28.73 20.71
N ASP A 235 -7.81 -28.75 21.13
CA ASP A 235 -8.18 -28.74 22.57
C ASP A 235 -9.67 -28.96 22.91
N THR A 236 -10.32 -30.05 22.45
CA THR A 236 -11.70 -30.38 22.90
C THR A 236 -11.88 -31.80 23.43
N SER A 237 -10.82 -32.45 23.91
CA SER A 237 -10.94 -33.80 24.45
C SER A 237 -10.10 -34.04 25.70
N VAL A 238 -10.37 -33.29 26.77
CA VAL A 238 -10.13 -33.73 28.16
C VAL A 238 -11.26 -33.16 29.04
N GLU A 239 -11.76 -33.98 29.97
CA GLU A 239 -12.82 -33.72 30.96
C GLU A 239 -14.29 -33.96 30.55
N ARG A 240 -14.61 -35.23 30.25
CA ARG A 240 -15.76 -35.91 30.88
C ARG A 240 -15.35 -37.34 31.24
N GLY A 241 -14.80 -37.50 32.43
CA GLY A 241 -14.61 -38.74 33.15
C GLY A 241 -15.07 -38.54 34.58
#